data_AF-A0A440VV09-F1
#
_entry.id   AF-A0A440VV09-F1
#
_cell.length_a   1.000
_cell.length_b   1.000
_cell.length_c   1.000
_cell.angle_alpha   90.00
_cell.angle_beta   90.00
_cell.angle_gamma   90.00
#
_symmetry.space_group_name_H-M   'P 1'
#
loop_
_entity.id
_entity.type
_entity.pdbx_description
1 polymer ?
#
loop_
_entity_poly.entity_id
_entity_poly.type
_entity_poly.pdbx_seq_one_letter_code
_entity_poly.pdbx_strand_id
1 'polypeptide(L)' 'GASPDTMSTDVAAPLERHLGQIAGVSEMTSRSGTGSTNVVLQFDLDRDINGAARGVDSGLNIARADLPSDLR' A
#
# COMPACT_ATOMS: atom_id res chain seq x y z
N GLY A 1 -19.08 9.43 -0.60
CA GLY A 1 -18.05 8.46 -0.19
C GLY A 1 -17.57 7.75 -1.44
N ALA A 2 -16.25 7.65 -1.62
CA ALA A 2 -15.66 7.04 -2.81
C ALA A 2 -16.11 5.58 -2.97
N SER A 3 -16.50 5.21 -4.20
CA SER A 3 -16.89 3.84 -4.55
C SER A 3 -15.69 2.88 -4.45
N PRO A 4 -15.90 1.57 -4.24
CA PRO A 4 -14.81 0.59 -4.20
C PRO A 4 -13.90 0.63 -5.44
N ASP A 5 -14.46 0.81 -6.63
CA ASP A 5 -13.70 0.93 -7.87
C ASP A 5 -12.76 2.14 -7.85
N THR A 6 -13.28 3.30 -7.42
CA THR A 6 -12.52 4.54 -7.24
C THR A 6 -11.40 4.36 -6.21
N MET A 7 -11.70 3.75 -5.05
CA MET A 7 -10.68 3.47 -4.04
C MET A 7 -9.61 2.48 -4.55
N SER A 8 -9.98 1.53 -5.41
CA SER A 8 -9.03 0.60 -6.00
C SER A 8 -8.08 1.27 -7.00
N THR A 9 -8.60 2.15 -7.85
CA THR A 9 -7.79 2.81 -8.87
C THR A 9 -7.01 4.00 -8.33
N ASP A 10 -7.61 4.80 -7.46
CA ASP A 10 -7.04 6.06 -7.00
C ASP A 10 -6.24 5.93 -5.70
N VAL A 11 -6.46 4.87 -4.92
CA VAL A 11 -5.76 4.63 -3.64
C VAL A 11 -4.94 3.36 -3.67
N ALA A 12 -5.55 2.21 -4.03
CA ALA A 12 -4.86 0.93 -3.97
C ALA A 12 -3.72 0.85 -4.99
N ALA A 13 -3.96 1.20 -6.27
CA ALA A 13 -2.95 1.08 -7.31
C ALA A 13 -1.68 1.94 -7.06
N PRO A 14 -1.75 3.20 -6.58
CA PRO A 14 -0.56 3.94 -6.15
C PRO A 14 0.13 3.28 -4.96
N LEU A 15 -0.63 2.86 -3.95
CA LEU A 15 -0.08 2.21 -2.75
C LEU A 15 0.69 0.93 -3.13
N GLU A 16 0.10 0.08 -3.98
CA GLU A 16 0.69 -1.16 -4.47
C GLU A 16 2.00 -0.93 -5.23
N ARG A 17 2.08 0.09 -6.07
CA ARG A 17 3.33 0.41 -6.78
C ARG A 17 4.47 0.71 -5.83
N HIS A 18 4.23 1.55 -4.83
CA HIS A 18 5.28 1.95 -3.89
C HIS A 18 5.61 0.84 -2.90
N LEU A 19 4.60 0.15 -2.37
CA LEU A 19 4.79 -0.95 -1.44
C LEU A 19 5.40 -2.18 -2.11
N GLY A 20 5.15 -2.39 -3.42
CA GLY A 20 5.70 -3.50 -4.18
C GLY A 20 7.19 -3.34 -4.50
N GLN A 21 7.73 -2.12 -4.36
CA GLN A 21 9.17 -1.86 -4.48
C GLN A 21 9.93 -2.19 -3.19
N ILE A 22 9.23 -2.53 -2.10
CA ILE A 22 9.87 -2.91 -0.84
C ILE A 22 10.55 -4.27 -1.02
N ALA A 23 11.86 -4.32 -0.79
CA ALA A 23 12.63 -5.55 -0.90
C ALA A 23 12.14 -6.62 0.09
N GLY A 24 12.01 -7.87 -0.38
CA GLY A 24 11.60 -9.02 0.42
C GLY A 24 10.09 -9.21 0.55
N VAL A 25 9.27 -8.49 -0.24
CA VAL A 25 7.84 -8.81 -0.41
C VAL A 25 7.72 -10.07 -1.26
N SER A 26 7.13 -11.10 -0.67
CA SER A 26 6.85 -12.39 -1.30
C SER A 26 5.48 -12.40 -1.97
N GLU A 27 4.48 -11.84 -1.27
CA GLU A 27 3.11 -11.73 -1.77
C GLU A 27 2.48 -10.40 -1.34
N MET A 28 1.63 -9.85 -2.20
CA MET A 28 0.85 -8.66 -1.91
C MET A 28 -0.61 -8.94 -2.24
N THR A 29 -1.50 -8.69 -1.27
CA THR A 29 -2.94 -8.76 -1.46
C THR A 29 -3.56 -7.43 -1.06
N SER A 30 -4.29 -6.81 -1.98
CA SER A 30 -5.06 -5.60 -1.74
C SER A 30 -6.55 -5.88 -1.77
N ARG A 31 -7.30 -5.15 -0.94
CA ARG A 31 -8.76 -5.19 -0.87
C ARG A 31 -9.29 -3.77 -0.70
N SER A 32 -10.03 -3.33 -1.70
CA SER A 32 -10.65 -2.00 -1.75
C SER A 32 -12.13 -2.11 -1.42
N GLY A 33 -12.61 -1.27 -0.51
CA GLY A 33 -14.01 -1.14 -0.14
C GLY A 33 -14.48 0.30 -0.24
N THR A 34 -15.75 0.54 0.08
CA THR A 34 -16.30 1.90 0.10
C THR A 34 -15.59 2.72 1.18
N GLY A 35 -14.83 3.74 0.77
CA GLY A 35 -14.14 4.65 1.69
C GLY A 35 -12.90 4.09 2.40
N SER A 36 -12.44 2.87 2.10
CA SER A 36 -11.19 2.33 2.69
C SER A 36 -10.50 1.31 1.78
N THR A 37 -9.18 1.22 1.91
CA THR A 37 -8.34 0.25 1.19
C THR A 37 -7.44 -0.44 2.20
N ASN A 38 -7.44 -1.77 2.21
CA ASN A 38 -6.54 -2.58 3.01
C ASN A 38 -5.52 -3.26 2.11
N VAL A 39 -4.24 -3.17 2.47
CA VAL A 39 -3.15 -3.85 1.77
C VAL A 39 -2.40 -4.71 2.75
N VAL A 40 -2.23 -5.98 2.42
CA VAL A 40 -1.50 -6.97 3.20
C VAL A 40 -0.26 -7.36 2.41
N LEU A 41 0.89 -7.18 3.04
CA LEU A 41 2.20 -7.54 2.51
C LEU A 41 2.71 -8.76 3.26
N GLN A 42 3.02 -9.82 2.54
CA GLN A 42 3.74 -10.95 3.08
C GLN A 42 5.21 -10.82 2.70
N PHE A 43 6.08 -10.92 3.70
CA PHE A 43 7.52 -10.88 3.52
C PHE A 43 8.13 -12.27 3.64
N ASP A 44 9.31 -12.45 3.05
CA ASP A 44 10.09 -13.68 3.22
C ASP A 44 10.44 -13.90 4.70
N LEU A 45 10.52 -15.16 5.12
CA LEU A 45 10.82 -15.56 6.52
C LEU A 45 12.16 -15.00 7.04
N ASP A 46 13.14 -14.82 6.15
CA ASP A 46 14.47 -14.29 6.48
C ASP A 46 14.51 -12.76 6.56
N ARG A 47 13.40 -12.08 6.28
CA ARG A 47 13.34 -10.62 6.28
C ARG A 47 13.22 -10.09 7.72
N ASP A 48 14.14 -9.19 8.08
CA ASP A 48 14.02 -8.42 9.33
C ASP A 48 12.72 -7.60 9.32
N ILE A 49 11.82 -7.90 10.26
CA ILE A 49 10.51 -7.24 10.39
C ILE A 49 10.63 -5.73 10.64
N ASN A 50 11.68 -5.27 11.32
CA ASN A 50 11.95 -3.85 11.52
C ASN A 50 12.42 -3.20 10.21
N GLY A 51 13.22 -3.91 9.42
CA GLY A 51 13.63 -3.48 8.08
C GLY A 51 12.45 -3.41 7.10
N ALA A 52 11.54 -4.39 7.17
CA ALA A 52 10.29 -4.39 6.43
C ALA A 52 9.39 -3.22 6.86
N ALA A 53 9.16 -3.02 8.16
CA ALA A 53 8.34 -1.93 8.69
C ALA A 53 8.85 -0.55 8.24
N ARG A 54 10.17 -0.30 8.30
CA ARG A 54 10.76 0.94 7.76
C ARG A 54 10.52 1.12 6.27
N GLY A 55 10.59 0.03 5.51
CA GLY A 55 10.27 0.04 4.08
C GLY A 55 8.81 0.38 3.82
N VAL A 56 7.90 -0.17 4.62
CA VAL A 56 6.46 0.13 4.57
C VAL A 56 6.18 1.58 4.92
N ASP A 57 6.76 2.11 5.99
CA ASP A 57 6.60 3.52 6.38
C ASP A 57 7.10 4.47 5.29
N SER A 58 8.25 4.16 4.70
CA SER A 58 8.80 4.94 3.57
C SER A 58 7.89 4.86 2.34
N GLY A 59 7.46 3.67 1.96
CA GLY A 59 6.56 3.45 0.82
C GLY A 59 5.22 4.14 1.02
N LEU A 60 4.66 4.10 2.23
CA LEU A 60 3.44 4.82 2.60
C LEU A 60 3.62 6.33 2.51
N ASN A 61 4.76 6.86 2.98
CA ASN A 61 5.03 8.29 2.92
C ASN A 61 5.18 8.80 1.47
N ILE A 62 5.77 8.00 0.59
CA ILE A 62 5.87 8.33 -0.84
C ILE A 62 4.49 8.21 -1.50
N ALA A 63 3.76 7.12 -1.24
CA ALA A 63 2.42 6.92 -1.80
C ALA A 63 1.46 8.06 -1.42
N ARG A 64 1.58 8.62 -0.21
CA ARG A 64 0.81 9.80 0.22
C ARG A 64 0.99 11.04 -0.66
N ALA A 65 2.10 11.16 -1.39
CA ALA A 65 2.30 12.24 -2.35
C ALA A 65 1.47 12.04 -3.63
N ASP A 66 1.15 10.79 -3.96
CA ASP A 66 0.39 10.38 -5.14
C ASP A 66 -1.10 10.12 -4.84
N LEU A 67 -1.51 10.12 -3.57
CA LEU A 67 -2.91 9.99 -3.19
C LEU A 67 -3.69 11.27 -3.55
N PRO A 68 -4.93 11.15 -4.10
CA PRO A 68 -5.76 12.29 -4.42
C PRO A 68 -5.98 13.18 -3.20
N SER A 69 -5.92 14.49 -3.40
CA SER A 69 -6.15 15.50 -2.35
C SER A 69 -7.55 15.43 -1.72
N ASP A 70 -8.51 14.70 -2.32
CA ASP A 70 -9.83 14.43 -1.74
C ASP A 70 -9.80 13.56 -0.47
N LEU A 71 -8.69 12.87 -0.19
CA LEU A 71 -8.48 12.07 1.04
C LEU A 71 -7.59 12.76 2.09
N ARG A 72 -7.16 14.00 1.84
CA ARG A 72 -6.24 14.74 2.71
C ARG A 72 -6.95 15.49 3.84
#